data_AF-H0AAI4-F1
#
_entry.id   AF-H0AAI4-F1
#
_cell.length_a   1.000
_cell.length_b   1.000
_cell.length_c   1.000
_cell.angle_alpha   90.00
_cell.angle_beta   90.00
_cell.angle_gamma   90.00
#
_symmetry.space_group_name_H-M   'P 1'
#
loop_
_entity.id
_entity.type
_entity.pdbx_description
1 polymer ?
#
loop_
_entity_poly.entity_id
_entity_poly.type
_entity_poly.pdbx_seq_one_letter_code
_entity_poly.pdbx_strand_id
1 'polypeptide(L)' 'MEKMAAGFTFKDFLKDLGMRISAASIVVGIFFGLGYFKRTDFLGLSSVLDSTTAYFTAAFALVALVAIVWILYQHTK' A
#
# COMPACT_ATOMS: atom_id res chain seq x y z
N MET A 1 -31.45 19.88 -17.33
CA MET A 1 -30.32 19.39 -16.51
C MET A 1 -30.85 18.31 -15.60
N GLU A 2 -31.04 17.10 -16.12
CA GLU A 2 -31.54 15.99 -15.31
C GLU A 2 -31.32 14.70 -16.09
N LYS A 3 -30.20 14.03 -15.83
CA LYS A 3 -30.09 12.60 -16.02
C LYS A 3 -29.37 12.04 -14.81
N MET A 4 -30.22 11.69 -13.84
CA MET A 4 -30.14 10.48 -13.02
C MET A 4 -28.79 10.25 -12.34
N ALA A 5 -28.80 10.42 -11.02
CA ALA A 5 -27.96 9.67 -10.11
C ALA A 5 -27.95 8.17 -10.52
N ALA A 6 -26.99 7.79 -11.36
CA ALA A 6 -26.80 6.42 -11.78
C ALA A 6 -26.39 5.65 -10.52
N GLY A 7 -27.25 4.71 -10.11
CA GLY A 7 -27.30 4.17 -8.77
C GLY A 7 -25.97 3.68 -8.24
N PHE A 8 -25.49 4.34 -7.18
CA PHE A 8 -24.43 3.83 -6.33
C PHE A 8 -24.96 2.56 -5.64
N THR A 9 -24.67 1.39 -6.21
CA THR A 9 -25.15 0.11 -5.67
C THR A 9 -24.31 -0.27 -4.45
N PHE A 10 -24.92 -0.89 -3.43
CA PHE A 10 -24.20 -1.37 -2.24
C PHE A 10 -23.01 -2.28 -2.58
N LYS A 11 -23.10 -3.02 -3.69
CA LYS A 11 -22.01 -3.79 -4.29
C LYS A 11 -20.82 -2.94 -4.72
N ASP A 12 -21.05 -1.79 -5.35
CA ASP A 12 -19.98 -0.87 -5.76
C ASP A 12 -19.32 -0.22 -4.54
N PHE A 13 -20.12 0.11 -3.52
CA PHE A 13 -19.61 0.56 -2.23
C PHE A 13 -18.72 -0.50 -1.55
N LEU A 14 -19.18 -1.75 -1.45
CA LEU A 14 -18.39 -2.85 -0.88
C LEU A 14 -17.12 -3.12 -1.67
N LYS A 15 -17.17 -2.99 -3.00
CA LYS A 15 -16.00 -3.17 -3.87
C LYS A 15 -14.96 -2.06 -3.65
N ASP A 16 -15.41 -0.80 -3.55
CA ASP A 16 -14.55 0.34 -3.23
C ASP A 16 -13.97 0.22 -1.81
N LEU A 17 -14.80 -0.12 -0.83
CA LEU A 17 -14.38 -0.36 0.55
C LEU A 17 -13.35 -1.49 0.64
N GLY A 18 -13.58 -2.61 -0.06
CA GLY A 18 -12.66 -3.74 -0.13
C GLY A 18 -11.32 -3.36 -0.75
N MET A 19 -11.31 -2.55 -1.81
CA MET A 19 -10.07 -2.04 -2.40
C MET A 19 -9.31 -1.12 -1.43
N ARG A 20 -10.00 -0.22 -0.73
CA ARG A 20 -9.38 0.67 0.26
C ARG A 20 -8.80 -0.09 1.44
N ILE A 21 -9.53 -1.06 1.99
CA ILE A 21 -9.06 -1.92 3.08
C ILE A 21 -7.86 -2.74 2.63
N SER A 22 -7.88 -3.28 1.42
CA SER A 22 -6.76 -4.03 0.86
C SER A 22 -5.51 -3.16 0.72
N ALA A 23 -5.67 -1.93 0.19
CA ALA A 23 -4.57 -0.97 0.10
C ALA A 23 -4.01 -0.60 1.49
N ALA A 24 -4.88 -0.33 2.47
CA ALA A 24 -4.46 -0.05 3.84
C ALA A 24 -3.72 -1.24 4.47
N SER A 25 -4.18 -2.46 4.23
CA SER A 25 -3.55 -3.69 4.74
C SER A 25 -2.14 -3.89 4.17
N ILE A 26 -1.94 -3.59 2.88
CA ILE A 26 -0.61 -3.64 2.24
C ILE A 26 0.33 -2.63 2.89
N VAL A 27 -0.11 -1.39 3.09
CA VAL A 27 0.70 -0.36 3.75
C VAL A 27 1.09 -0.81 5.16
N VAL A 28 0.12 -1.24 5.96
CA VAL A 28 0.37 -1.77 7.30
C VAL A 28 1.35 -2.95 7.24
N GLY A 29 1.17 -3.89 6.31
CA GLY A 29 2.08 -5.02 6.11
C GLY A 29 3.52 -4.60 5.79
N ILE A 30 3.72 -3.57 4.97
CA ILE A 30 5.05 -3.02 4.65
C ILE A 30 5.72 -2.44 5.90
N PHE A 31 4.97 -1.65 6.69
CA PHE A 31 5.48 -1.09 7.94
C PHE A 31 5.81 -2.18 8.97
N PHE A 32 4.91 -3.12 9.21
CA PHE A 32 5.18 -4.23 10.15
C PHE A 32 6.31 -5.13 9.67
N GLY A 33 6.39 -5.41 8.36
CA GLY A 33 7.45 -6.19 7.74
C GLY A 33 8.82 -5.53 7.93
N LEU A 34 8.95 -4.24 7.58
CA LEU A 34 10.19 -3.48 7.79
C LEU A 34 10.58 -3.41 9.26
N GLY A 35 9.61 -3.23 10.17
CA GLY A 35 9.84 -3.26 11.61
C GLY A 35 10.36 -4.62 12.10
N TYR A 36 9.84 -5.72 11.55
CA TYR A 36 10.32 -7.07 11.83
C TYR A 36 11.73 -7.30 11.26
N PHE A 37 12.01 -6.85 10.03
CA PHE A 37 13.35 -6.91 9.44
C PHE A 37 14.38 -6.12 10.25
N LYS A 38 14.02 -4.92 10.73
CA LYS A 38 14.86 -4.12 11.64
C LYS A 38 15.14 -4.89 12.94
N ARG A 39 14.14 -5.52 13.54
CA ARG A 39 14.28 -6.25 14.82
C ARG A 39 15.07 -7.54 14.72
N THR A 40 15.03 -8.21 13.56
CA THR A 40 15.66 -9.52 13.35
C THR A 40 17.09 -9.40 12.80
N ASP A 41 17.55 -8.17 12.55
CA ASP A 41 18.87 -7.87 11.96
C ASP A 41 19.14 -8.66 10.66
N PHE A 42 18.10 -8.79 9.83
CA PHE A 42 18.18 -9.57 8.61
C PHE A 42 19.13 -8.87 7.63
N LEU A 43 20.23 -9.54 7.25
CA LEU A 43 21.26 -9.06 6.32
C LEU A 43 22.03 -7.79 6.76
N GLY A 44 22.02 -7.40 8.04
CA GLY A 44 22.68 -6.18 8.51
C GLY A 44 22.00 -4.88 8.06
N LEU A 45 20.77 -4.97 7.52
CA LEU A 45 19.96 -3.80 7.15
C LEU A 45 19.54 -2.97 8.36
N SER A 46 19.71 -3.49 9.59
CA SER A 46 19.41 -2.75 10.82
C SER A 46 20.16 -1.42 10.88
N SER A 47 21.43 -1.37 10.46
CA SER A 47 22.21 -0.12 10.40
C SER A 47 21.67 0.90 9.39
N VAL A 48 21.01 0.46 8.33
CA VAL A 48 20.41 1.34 7.31
C VAL A 48 19.03 1.81 7.77
N LEU A 49 18.27 0.95 8.44
CA LEU A 49 16.93 1.23 8.99
C LEU A 49 16.98 1.83 10.41
N ASP A 50 18.17 2.10 10.95
CA ASP A 50 18.30 2.62 12.30
C ASP A 50 17.80 4.07 12.38
N SER A 51 18.08 4.85 11.32
CA SER A 51 17.54 6.18 11.14
C SER A 51 16.05 6.14 10.80
N THR A 52 15.25 6.84 11.61
CA THR A 52 13.80 7.04 11.39
C THR A 52 13.52 7.48 9.95
N THR A 53 14.33 8.38 9.40
CA THR A 53 14.18 8.88 8.04
C THR A 53 14.34 7.76 7.00
N ALA A 54 15.39 6.95 7.12
CA ALA A 54 15.67 5.86 6.18
C ALA A 54 14.59 4.77 6.24
N TYR A 55 14.07 4.47 7.43
CA TYR A 55 12.94 3.57 7.61
C TYR A 55 11.69 4.04 6.86
N PHE A 56 11.28 5.30 7.05
CA PHE A 56 10.13 5.86 6.33
C PHE A 56 10.39 5.94 4.83
N THR A 57 11.59 6.35 4.39
CA THR A 57 11.96 6.37 2.97
C THR A 57 11.83 5.00 2.34
N ALA A 58 12.33 3.94 3.00
CA ALA A 58 12.19 2.58 2.52
C ALA A 58 10.72 2.12 2.45
N ALA A 59 9.93 2.42 3.48
CA ALA A 59 8.49 2.11 3.50
C ALA A 59 7.74 2.79 2.35
N PHE A 60 7.94 4.11 2.16
CA PHE A 60 7.31 4.86 1.08
C PHE A 60 7.80 4.42 -0.30
N ALA A 61 9.07 4.04 -0.45
CA ALA A 61 9.59 3.49 -1.70
C ALA A 61 8.90 2.15 -2.05
N LEU A 62 8.71 1.26 -1.08
CA LEU A 62 7.99 0.00 -1.28
C LEU A 62 6.52 0.24 -1.64
N VAL A 63 5.85 1.17 -0.95
CA VAL A 63 4.47 1.56 -1.29
C VAL A 63 4.38 2.12 -2.70
N ALA A 64 5.33 2.97 -3.10
CA ALA A 64 5.39 3.52 -4.45
C ALA A 64 5.61 2.43 -5.52
N LEU A 65 6.48 1.45 -5.26
CA LEU A 65 6.68 0.32 -6.17
C LEU A 65 5.39 -0.51 -6.33
N VAL A 66 4.70 -0.81 -5.23
CA VAL A 66 3.41 -1.52 -5.30
C VAL A 66 2.38 -0.71 -6.09
N ALA A 67 2.32 0.62 -5.89
CA ALA A 67 1.44 1.50 -6.64
C ALA A 67 1.76 1.50 -8.15
N ILE A 68 3.05 1.57 -8.53
CA ILE A 68 3.48 1.52 -9.93
C ILE A 68 3.08 0.18 -10.57
N VAL A 69 3.35 -0.95 -9.89
CA VAL A 69 2.97 -2.28 -10.39
C VAL A 69 1.46 -2.38 -10.58
N TRP A 70 0.68 -1.85 -9.63
CA TRP A 70 -0.78 -1.83 -9.71
C TRP A 70 -1.28 -0.99 -10.88
N ILE A 71 -0.71 0.21 -11.09
CA ILE A 71 -1.07 1.08 -12.22
C ILE A 71 -0.74 0.39 -13.54
N LEU A 72 0.46 -0.19 -13.68
CA LEU A 72 0.86 -0.92 -14.89
C LEU A 72 -0.05 -2.12 -15.15
N TYR A 73 -0.44 -2.86 -14.10
CA TYR A 73 -1.39 -3.97 -14.21
C TYR A 73 -2.78 -3.50 -14.68
N GLN A 74 -3.29 -2.40 -14.13
CA GLN A 74 -4.56 -1.81 -14.56
C GLN A 74 -4.50 -1.27 -16.00
N HIS A 75 -3.33 -0.82 -16.46
CA HIS A 75 -3.15 -0.33 -17.82
C HIS A 75 -3.00 -1.44 -18.87
N THR A 76 -2.69 -2.67 -18.42
CA THR A 76 -2.50 -3.84 -19.28
C THR A 76 -3.80 -4.66 -19.44
N LYS A 77 -4.78 -4.46 -18.54
CA LYS A 77 -6.10 -5.08 -18.57
C LYS A 77 -7.14 -4.15 -19.18
#